data_AF-A0A1V1NXH8-F1
#
_entry.id   AF-A0A1V1NXH8-F1
#
_cell.length_a   1.000
_cell.length_b   1.000
_cell.length_c   1.000
_cell.angle_alpha   90.00
_cell.angle_beta   90.00
_cell.angle_gamma   90.00
#
_symmetry.space_group_name_H-M   'P 1'
#
loop_
_entity.id
_entity.type
_entity.pdbx_description
1 polymer ?
#
loop_
_entity_poly.entity_id
_entity_poly.type
_entity_poly.pdbx_seq_one_letter_code
_entity_poly.pdbx_strand_id
1 'polypeptide(L)'
;MYLEAYASSQEEKSIVLGKSIENYEEIPLSVMNFVSRTNKTIVLNDAAGDSIFVDDPYVSKLRPRSVVCIPIQRSNKNIGQIYMEHGQAPNIFTPDRMEVLNLLIGQAAISIENAKLYTSLEES
;
A
#
# COMPACT_ATOMS: atom_id res chain seq x y z
N MET A 1 3.06 12.55 6.03
CA MET A 1 2.30 11.39 5.52
C MET A 1 2.73 10.21 6.37
N TYR A 2 1.83 9.38 6.89
CA TYR A 2 2.18 8.23 7.74
C TYR A 2 1.75 6.95 7.01
N LEU A 3 2.59 5.90 7.08
CA LEU A 3 2.32 4.59 6.51
C LEU A 3 1.73 3.69 7.61
N GLU A 4 0.56 3.10 7.37
CA GLU A 4 -0.16 2.37 8.43
C GLU A 4 0.21 0.89 8.55
N ALA A 5 0.62 0.23 7.46
CA ALA A 5 1.20 -1.11 7.48
C ALA A 5 1.79 -1.46 6.11
N TYR A 6 2.91 -2.20 6.11
CA TYR A 6 3.47 -2.86 4.92
C TYR A 6 3.80 -4.31 5.29
N ALA A 7 3.41 -5.25 4.44
CA ALA A 7 3.73 -6.67 4.58
C ALA A 7 4.28 -7.19 3.24
N SER A 8 5.49 -7.76 3.25
CA SER A 8 6.09 -8.44 2.10
C SER A 8 6.23 -9.93 2.35
N SER A 9 6.02 -10.74 1.31
CA SER A 9 5.91 -12.20 1.41
C SER A 9 7.24 -12.96 1.59
N GLN A 10 8.40 -12.28 1.61
CA GLN A 10 9.70 -12.97 1.71
C GLN A 10 10.46 -12.78 3.02
N GLU A 11 10.05 -11.85 3.88
CA GLU A 11 10.55 -11.73 5.26
C GLU A 11 9.43 -11.19 6.15
N GLU A 12 9.16 -11.86 7.28
CA GLU A 12 8.31 -11.37 8.37
C GLU A 12 8.91 -10.08 8.96
N LYS A 13 8.78 -8.96 8.25
CA LYS A 13 9.05 -7.61 8.75
C LYS A 13 7.76 -6.81 8.71
N SER A 14 7.06 -6.78 9.84
CA SER A 14 6.00 -5.81 10.08
C SER A 14 6.65 -4.48 10.47
N ILE A 15 6.66 -3.51 9.56
CA ILE A 15 7.01 -2.13 9.93
C ILE A 15 5.74 -1.46 10.44
N VAL A 16 5.59 -1.39 11.77
CA VAL A 16 4.53 -0.65 12.46
C VAL A 16 5.15 0.65 12.96
N LEU A 17 5.03 1.80 12.27
CA LEU A 17 5.56 3.04 12.85
C LEU A 17 4.82 4.33 12.45
N GLY A 18 4.27 4.99 13.47
CA GLY A 18 4.06 6.44 13.54
C GLY A 18 5.37 7.24 13.65
N LYS A 19 6.33 7.02 12.74
CA LYS A 19 7.56 7.83 12.59
C LYS A 19 7.67 8.41 11.18
N SER A 20 8.36 9.56 11.08
CA SER A 20 8.56 10.29 9.81
C SER A 20 9.21 9.41 8.74
N ILE A 21 8.69 9.47 7.52
CA ILE A 21 9.05 8.63 6.35
C ILE A 21 10.33 9.17 5.66
N GLU A 22 11.26 9.76 6.39
CA GLU A 22 12.34 10.56 5.80
C GLU A 22 13.51 9.74 5.25
N ASN A 23 13.60 8.42 5.47
CA ASN A 23 14.70 7.59 4.96
C ASN A 23 14.35 6.09 4.83
N TYR A 24 13.47 5.70 3.91
CA TYR A 24 13.26 4.28 3.61
C TYR A 24 13.56 3.98 2.13
N GLU A 25 14.77 3.45 1.86
CA GLU A 25 15.10 2.75 0.61
C GLU A 25 14.33 1.43 0.44
N GLU A 26 13.49 1.06 1.43
CA GLU A 26 12.73 -0.19 1.47
C GLU A 26 11.26 -0.01 1.07
N ILE A 27 10.85 1.18 0.64
CA ILE A 27 9.49 1.44 0.15
C ILE A 27 9.48 2.35 -1.09
N PRO A 28 8.50 2.19 -2.00
CA PRO A 28 8.36 3.03 -3.18
C PRO A 28 7.61 4.33 -2.87
N LEU A 29 8.34 5.32 -2.38
CA LEU A 29 7.80 6.61 -1.93
C LEU A 29 6.97 7.30 -3.01
N SER A 30 7.36 7.24 -4.27
CA SER A 30 6.67 7.92 -5.38
C SER A 30 5.28 7.33 -5.60
N VAL A 31 5.15 6.00 -5.54
CA VAL A 31 3.87 5.29 -5.67
C VAL A 31 2.98 5.64 -4.48
N MET A 32 3.53 5.56 -3.28
CA MET A 32 2.81 5.83 -2.03
C MET A 32 2.33 7.27 -1.93
N ASN A 33 3.17 8.25 -2.30
CA ASN A 33 2.81 9.66 -2.31
C ASN A 33 1.72 9.95 -3.35
N PHE A 34 1.77 9.31 -4.52
CA PHE A 34 0.75 9.44 -5.54
C PHE A 34 -0.61 8.96 -5.03
N VAL A 35 -0.67 7.76 -4.46
CA VAL A 35 -1.92 7.18 -3.95
C VAL A 35 -2.47 8.00 -2.79
N SER A 36 -1.63 8.42 -1.85
CA SER A 36 -2.08 9.24 -0.72
C SER A 36 -2.61 10.62 -1.15
N ARG A 37 -1.99 11.26 -2.14
CA ARG A 37 -2.46 12.56 -2.66
C ARG A 37 -3.73 12.46 -3.50
N THR A 38 -3.88 11.40 -4.28
CA THR A 38 -4.96 11.27 -5.27
C THR A 38 -6.13 10.43 -4.77
N ASN A 39 -5.91 9.62 -3.74
CA ASN A 39 -6.84 8.59 -3.28
C ASN A 39 -7.28 7.63 -4.40
N LYS A 40 -6.42 7.41 -5.40
CA LYS A 40 -6.68 6.49 -6.50
C LYS A 40 -5.78 5.27 -6.37
N THR A 41 -6.37 4.09 -6.59
CA THR A 41 -5.63 2.84 -6.72
C THR A 41 -4.70 2.90 -7.92
N ILE A 42 -3.46 2.46 -7.74
CA ILE A 42 -2.50 2.21 -8.81
C ILE A 42 -2.40 0.70 -9.03
N VAL A 43 -2.49 0.28 -10.29
CA VAL A 43 -2.20 -1.08 -10.74
C VAL A 43 -1.16 -0.98 -11.86
N LEU A 44 0.02 -1.57 -11.65
CA LEU A 44 1.08 -1.65 -12.64
C LEU A 44 1.26 -3.11 -13.04
N ASN A 45 0.94 -3.40 -14.28
CA ASN A 45 1.03 -4.75 -14.83
C ASN A 45 2.48 -5.18 -15.13
N ASP A 46 3.35 -4.23 -15.46
CA ASP A 46 4.81 -4.39 -15.51
C ASP A 46 5.51 -3.10 -15.03
N ALA A 47 5.85 -3.05 -13.74
CA ALA A 47 6.47 -1.85 -13.17
C ALA A 47 7.94 -1.70 -13.58
N ALA A 48 8.59 -2.76 -14.06
CA ALA A 48 9.99 -2.74 -14.50
C ALA A 48 10.17 -2.23 -15.94
N GLY A 49 9.08 -2.15 -16.72
CA GLY A 49 9.12 -1.86 -18.15
C GLY A 49 8.50 -0.52 -18.58
N ASP A 50 7.40 -0.08 -17.95
CA ASP A 50 6.55 0.98 -18.53
C ASP A 50 5.91 1.91 -17.48
N SER A 51 6.54 2.03 -16.30
CA SER A 51 5.93 2.74 -15.18
C SER A 51 6.44 4.17 -15.06
N ILE A 52 5.51 5.10 -14.85
CA ILE A 52 5.78 6.50 -14.46
C ILE A 52 6.54 6.65 -13.13
N PHE A 53 6.81 5.54 -12.44
CA PHE A 53 7.55 5.45 -11.19
C PHE A 53 8.94 4.79 -11.37
N VAL A 54 9.44 4.65 -12.60
CA VAL A 54 10.76 4.03 -12.87
C VAL A 54 11.92 4.78 -12.22
N ASP A 55 11.79 6.09 -12.03
CA ASP A 55 12.80 6.94 -11.38
C ASP A 55 12.75 6.83 -9.84
N ASP A 56 11.76 6.14 -9.28
CA ASP A 56 11.72 5.88 -7.85
C ASP A 56 12.89 4.94 -7.46
N PRO A 57 13.73 5.30 -6.46
CA PRO A 57 14.90 4.51 -6.11
C PRO A 57 14.59 3.05 -5.77
N TYR A 58 13.47 2.78 -5.10
CA TYR A 58 13.04 1.44 -4.74
C TYR A 58 12.64 0.64 -5.99
N VAL A 59 11.82 1.25 -6.85
CA VAL A 59 11.34 0.61 -8.08
C VAL A 59 12.49 0.35 -9.05
N SER A 60 13.44 1.29 -9.17
CA SER A 60 14.63 1.14 -10.00
C SER A 60 15.57 0.04 -9.50
N LYS A 61 15.72 -0.09 -8.17
CA LYS A 61 16.58 -1.09 -7.53
C LYS A 61 15.98 -2.50 -7.57
N LEU A 62 14.70 -2.65 -7.20
CA LEU A 62 14.07 -3.97 -7.07
C LEU A 62 13.35 -4.43 -8.34
N ARG A 63 13.01 -3.49 -9.23
CA ARG A 63 12.35 -3.75 -10.53
C ARG A 63 11.17 -4.73 -10.42
N PRO A 64 10.16 -4.46 -9.58
CA PRO A 64 9.02 -5.35 -9.44
C PRO A 64 8.28 -5.53 -10.79
N ARG A 65 7.76 -6.73 -11.03
CA ARG A 65 7.04 -7.08 -12.27
C ARG A 65 5.55 -6.83 -12.18
N SER A 66 4.95 -6.79 -10.99
CA SER A 66 3.58 -6.31 -10.81
C SER A 66 3.50 -5.56 -9.51
N VAL A 67 2.74 -4.47 -9.49
CA VAL A 67 2.54 -3.63 -8.30
C VAL A 67 1.08 -3.24 -8.20
N VAL A 68 0.55 -3.25 -6.99
CA VAL A 68 -0.71 -2.60 -6.67
C VAL A 68 -0.55 -1.75 -5.41
N CYS A 69 -1.12 -0.56 -5.43
CA CYS A 69 -1.22 0.27 -4.24
C CYS A 69 -2.65 0.80 -4.10
N ILE A 70 -3.30 0.47 -2.98
CA ILE A 70 -4.74 0.66 -2.75
C ILE A 70 -4.91 1.55 -1.51
N PRO A 71 -5.59 2.70 -1.63
CA PRO A 71 -5.93 3.49 -0.45
C PRO A 71 -7.02 2.77 0.35
N ILE A 72 -6.85 2.70 1.67
CA ILE A 72 -7.88 2.28 2.59
C ILE A 72 -8.71 3.52 2.90
N GLN A 73 -10.01 3.51 2.60
CA GLN A 73 -10.86 4.68 2.76
C GLN A 73 -12.06 4.36 3.65
N ARG A 74 -12.38 5.29 4.55
CA ARG A 74 -13.56 5.20 5.41
C ARG A 74 -14.05 6.59 5.76
N SER A 75 -15.36 6.82 5.71
CA SER A 75 -15.98 8.10 6.08
C SER A 75 -15.33 9.31 5.38
N ASN A 76 -15.03 9.18 4.07
CA ASN A 76 -14.31 10.15 3.23
C ASN A 76 -12.90 10.53 3.71
N LYS A 77 -12.30 9.74 4.60
CA LYS A 77 -10.91 9.91 5.05
C LYS A 77 -10.06 8.76 4.52
N ASN A 78 -8.85 9.10 4.10
CA ASN A 78 -7.82 8.11 3.86
C ASN A 78 -7.38 7.57 5.22
N ILE A 79 -7.77 6.31 5.42
CA ILE A 79 -7.30 5.34 6.40
C ILE A 79 -5.82 5.34 6.59
N GLY A 80 -5.18 4.98 5.48
CA GLY A 80 -3.92 4.30 5.30
C GLY A 80 -3.91 3.71 3.88
N GLN A 81 -2.92 2.90 3.54
CA GLN A 81 -2.82 2.32 2.20
C GLN A 81 -2.13 0.96 2.25
N ILE A 82 -2.48 0.09 1.32
CA ILE A 82 -1.84 -1.21 1.12
C ILE A 82 -0.99 -1.14 -0.12
N TYR A 83 0.27 -1.54 0.01
CA TYR A 83 1.15 -1.76 -1.13
C TYR A 83 1.47 -3.24 -1.22
N MET A 84 1.33 -3.82 -2.41
CA MET A 84 1.73 -5.20 -2.71
C MET A 84 2.46 -5.23 -4.03
N GLU A 85 3.46 -6.10 -4.13
CA GLU A 85 4.24 -6.29 -5.34
C GLU A 85 4.54 -7.76 -5.60
N HIS A 86 4.91 -8.06 -6.84
CA HIS A 86 5.37 -9.37 -7.25
C HIS A 86 6.59 -9.23 -8.17
N GLY A 87 7.72 -9.79 -7.76
CA GLY A 87 9.01 -9.58 -8.43
C GLY A 87 9.25 -10.41 -9.68
N GLN A 88 8.45 -11.45 -9.96
CA GLN A 88 8.79 -12.42 -11.01
C GLN A 88 7.81 -12.43 -12.20
N ALA A 89 6.53 -12.20 -11.94
CA ALA A 89 5.47 -12.30 -12.94
C ALA A 89 4.73 -10.97 -13.11
N PRO A 90 4.51 -10.52 -14.37
CA PRO A 90 3.62 -9.41 -14.68
C PRO A 90 2.14 -9.83 -14.61
N ASN A 91 1.24 -8.86 -14.67
CA ASN A 91 -0.22 -9.05 -14.72
C ASN A 91 -0.81 -9.87 -13.55
N ILE A 92 -0.23 -9.79 -12.34
CA ILE A 92 -0.75 -10.52 -11.17
C ILE A 92 -2.07 -9.95 -10.63
N PHE A 93 -2.31 -8.66 -10.80
CA PHE A 93 -3.48 -7.96 -10.25
C PHE A 93 -4.57 -7.75 -11.31
N THR A 94 -5.14 -8.87 -11.78
CA THR A 94 -6.24 -8.86 -12.76
C THR A 94 -7.52 -8.24 -12.18
N PRO A 95 -8.47 -7.78 -13.02
CA PRO A 95 -9.74 -7.21 -12.55
C PRO A 95 -10.48 -8.08 -11.53
N ASP A 96 -10.61 -9.40 -11.78
CA ASP A 96 -11.29 -10.33 -10.86
C ASP A 96 -10.58 -10.42 -9.50
N ARG A 97 -9.24 -10.40 -9.49
CA ARG A 97 -8.45 -10.38 -8.25
C ARG A 97 -8.59 -9.06 -7.52
N MET A 98 -8.68 -7.95 -8.26
CA MET A 98 -8.91 -6.63 -7.70
C MET A 98 -10.30 -6.52 -7.05
N GLU A 99 -11.32 -7.17 -7.60
CA GLU A 99 -12.66 -7.22 -7.00
C GLU A 99 -12.60 -7.87 -5.61
N VAL A 100 -11.99 -9.05 -5.51
CA VAL A 100 -11.81 -9.76 -4.24
C VAL A 100 -10.95 -8.94 -3.27
N LEU A 101 -9.85 -8.35 -3.72
CA LEU A 101 -9.00 -7.49 -2.89
C LEU A 101 -9.77 -6.29 -2.35
N ASN A 102 -10.56 -5.60 -3.17
CA ASN A 102 -11.35 -4.46 -2.74
C ASN A 102 -12.39 -4.84 -1.68
N LEU A 103 -13.00 -6.03 -1.79
CA LEU A 103 -13.91 -6.54 -0.76
C LEU A 103 -13.19 -6.77 0.57
N LEU A 104 -12.02 -7.41 0.55
CA LEU A 104 -11.21 -7.66 1.74
C LEU A 104 -10.75 -6.35 2.39
N ILE A 105 -10.33 -5.38 1.57
CA ILE A 105 -9.89 -4.07 2.04
C ILE A 105 -11.04 -3.29 2.67
N GLY A 106 -12.26 -3.39 2.12
CA GLY A 106 -13.45 -2.83 2.74
C GLY A 106 -13.69 -3.37 4.15
N GLN A 107 -13.54 -4.68 4.34
CA GLN A 107 -13.64 -5.31 5.67
C GLN A 107 -12.49 -4.90 6.60
N ALA A 108 -11.27 -4.86 6.09
CA ALA A 108 -10.11 -4.42 6.86
C ALA A 108 -10.26 -2.97 7.33
N ALA A 109 -10.77 -2.07 6.48
CA ALA A 109 -11.03 -0.68 6.84
C ALA A 109 -11.98 -0.56 8.04
N ILE A 110 -13.06 -1.36 8.05
CA ILE A 110 -14.03 -1.40 9.17
C ILE A 110 -13.34 -1.89 10.44
N SER A 111 -12.58 -2.98 10.36
CA SER A 111 -11.87 -3.55 11.51
C SER A 111 -10.81 -2.59 12.08
N ILE A 112 -10.07 -1.88 11.22
CA ILE A 112 -9.08 -0.88 11.62
C ILE A 112 -9.75 0.31 12.33
N GLU A 113 -10.87 0.81 11.77
CA GLU A 113 -11.63 1.90 12.39
C GLU A 113 -12.16 1.48 13.77
N ASN A 114 -12.73 0.29 13.88
CA ASN A 114 -13.22 -0.25 15.15
C ASN A 114 -12.09 -0.37 16.17
N ALA A 115 -10.95 -0.95 15.79
CA ALA A 115 -9.80 -1.10 16.68
C ALA A 115 -9.29 0.26 17.21
N LYS A 116 -9.17 1.27 16.34
CA LYS A 116 -8.76 2.63 16.74
C LYS A 116 -9.76 3.28 17.71
N LEU A 117 -11.06 3.06 17.52
CA LEU A 117 -12.09 3.56 18.44
C LEU A 117 -11.98 2.94 19.84
N TYR A 118 -11.67 1.65 19.96
CA TYR A 118 -11.50 0.98 21.25
C TYR A 118 -10.26 1.49 22.02
N THR A 119 -9.13 1.70 21.32
CA THR A 119 -7.93 2.28 21.95
C THR A 119 -8.17 3.69 22.51
N SER A 120 -9.03 4.47 21.84
CA SER A 120 -9.36 5.85 22.25
C SER A 120 -10.19 5.92 23.53
N LEU A 121 -10.92 4.84 23.86
CA LEU A 121 -11.82 4.78 25.02
C LEU A 121 -11.14 4.23 26.28
N GLU A 122 -10.06 3.45 26.14
CA GLU A 122 -9.28 2.94 27.28
C GLU A 122 -8.30 3.98 27.86
N GLU A 123 -8.06 5.09 27.14
CA GLU A 123 -7.18 6.19 27.57
C GLU A 123 -7.93 7.34 28.29
N SER A 124 -9.21 7.17 28.67
CA SER A 124 -10.02 8.18 29.39
C SER A 124 -10.41 7.77 30.81
#